data_AF-A0A950LZS6-F1
#
_entry.id   AF-A0A950LZS6-F1
#
_cell.length_a   1.000
_cell.length_b   1.000
_cell.length_c   1.000
_cell.angle_alpha   90.00
_cell.angle_beta   90.00
_cell.angle_gamma   90.00
#
_symmetry.space_group_name_H-M   'P 1'
#
loop_
_entity.id
_entity.type
_entity.pdbx_description
1 polymer ?
#
loop_
_entity_poly.entity_id
_entity_poly.type
_entity_poly.pdbx_seq_one_letter_code
_entity_poly.pdbx_strand_id
1 'polypeptide(L)'
;MQQFDSSDDLLTTLLKPSGDRRETTRPAGLSSRAKAEAARVAALKALRHWGHMRCSELARVVYPHASHGEQLAQRLMQRLTERGEAVPRRNALGTRSYVLSRGGAAALDAMGWDAKHGLELSSVAGGTFLHRSLATRYGVEQELRGFTAYGEHAIAQGFAPISREGLVRHFGKLPDLLLVKGSSVTWCEVESAAKPLGELQNCARIAEFAGGPFTPFSKLRLERLVFVFDASQGHARRIERAAEVQWRARPRHERERFAQRIDLVHVEVQPPLRWCGMREAPLWSGRPVFGFGIKPVAVPDRSSARVAKVGLPPT
;
A
#
# COMPACT_ATOMS: atom_id res chain seq x y z
N MET A 1 54.40 54.05 -62.38
CA MET A 1 54.59 52.85 -63.22
C MET A 1 55.47 51.89 -62.41
N GLN A 2 55.06 50.62 -62.22
CA GLN A 2 55.69 49.56 -61.39
C GLN A 2 55.69 49.82 -59.86
N GLN A 3 55.64 48.87 -58.91
CA GLN A 3 55.37 47.42 -58.82
C GLN A 3 55.19 47.08 -57.30
N PHE A 4 54.45 46.00 -57.01
CA PHE A 4 54.29 45.13 -55.82
C PHE A 4 55.05 45.36 -54.48
N ASP A 5 54.35 45.14 -53.34
CA ASP A 5 54.51 43.98 -52.40
C ASP A 5 53.39 43.99 -51.32
N SER A 6 52.53 42.96 -51.17
CA SER A 6 52.68 41.75 -50.33
C SER A 6 53.21 42.08 -48.92
N SER A 7 52.47 41.92 -47.82
CA SER A 7 52.23 40.65 -47.11
C SER A 7 51.53 41.00 -45.80
N ASP A 8 50.39 40.39 -45.44
CA ASP A 8 49.90 40.27 -44.05
C ASP A 8 48.56 39.51 -43.97
N ASP A 9 48.51 38.24 -44.39
CA ASP A 9 47.28 37.45 -44.21
C ASP A 9 47.50 35.93 -44.02
N LEU A 10 48.52 35.54 -43.24
CA LEU A 10 48.87 34.12 -43.08
C LEU A 10 49.19 33.63 -41.65
N LEU A 11 48.74 34.31 -40.58
CA LEU A 11 49.05 33.87 -39.20
C LEU A 11 47.89 33.87 -38.19
N THR A 12 46.63 33.76 -38.63
CA THR A 12 45.47 33.71 -37.70
C THR A 12 44.62 32.43 -37.78
N THR A 13 45.06 31.42 -38.53
CA THR A 13 44.21 30.23 -38.83
C THR A 13 44.82 28.90 -38.38
N LEU A 14 45.63 28.86 -37.32
CA LEU A 14 46.30 27.62 -36.91
C LEU A 14 46.31 27.28 -35.41
N LEU A 15 45.34 27.76 -34.62
CA LEU A 15 45.12 27.24 -33.27
C LEU A 15 43.63 27.18 -32.93
N LYS A 16 42.89 26.25 -33.57
CA LYS A 16 41.68 25.71 -32.94
C LYS A 16 42.14 24.71 -31.89
N PRO A 17 41.91 24.93 -30.58
CA PRO A 17 42.11 23.87 -29.61
C PRO A 17 41.16 22.74 -29.99
N SER A 18 41.74 21.60 -30.35
CA SER A 18 41.04 20.33 -30.47
C SER A 18 40.37 20.07 -29.13
N GLY A 19 39.11 20.48 -29.03
CA GLY A 19 38.27 20.20 -27.89
C GLY A 19 38.17 18.70 -27.79
N ASP A 20 38.88 18.15 -26.81
CA ASP A 20 38.73 16.80 -26.30
C ASP A 20 37.23 16.60 -25.99
N ARG A 21 36.48 16.13 -27.00
CA ARG A 21 35.13 15.60 -26.83
C ARG A 21 35.34 14.34 -26.00
N ARG A 22 35.36 14.52 -24.68
CA ARG A 22 35.07 13.45 -23.74
C ARG A 22 33.71 12.91 -24.15
N GLU A 23 33.71 11.83 -24.92
CA GLU A 23 32.59 10.92 -25.05
C GLU A 23 32.26 10.49 -23.63
N THR A 24 31.34 11.20 -23.00
CA THR A 24 30.63 10.71 -21.84
C THR A 24 29.85 9.50 -22.35
N THR A 25 30.46 8.34 -22.27
CA THR A 25 29.83 7.04 -22.49
C THR A 25 28.71 6.94 -21.46
N ARG A 26 27.53 7.42 -21.85
CA ARG A 26 26.30 7.25 -21.10
C ARG A 26 26.16 5.75 -20.89
N PRO A 27 26.05 5.25 -19.65
CA PRO A 27 25.99 3.82 -19.41
C PRO A 27 24.90 3.23 -20.29
N ALA A 28 25.26 2.19 -21.07
CA ALA A 28 24.38 1.60 -22.06
C ALA A 28 23.11 1.11 -21.37
N GLY A 29 22.04 1.89 -21.47
CA GLY A 29 20.75 1.54 -20.89
C GLY A 29 20.19 0.29 -21.55
N LEU A 30 19.36 -0.46 -20.80
CA LEU A 30 18.66 -1.62 -21.35
C LEU A 30 17.96 -1.28 -22.68
N SER A 31 18.04 -2.21 -23.64
CA SER A 31 17.31 -2.10 -24.90
C SER A 31 15.81 -2.00 -24.65
N SER A 32 15.05 -1.39 -25.57
CA SER A 32 13.61 -1.27 -25.46
C SER A 32 12.90 -2.62 -25.28
N ARG A 33 13.42 -3.67 -25.93
CA ARG A 33 12.94 -5.05 -25.77
C ARG A 33 13.19 -5.59 -24.36
N ALA A 34 14.39 -5.39 -23.82
CA ALA A 34 14.72 -5.82 -22.46
C ALA A 34 13.88 -5.09 -21.41
N LYS A 35 13.64 -3.78 -21.58
CA LYS A 35 12.74 -3.01 -20.71
C LYS A 35 11.30 -3.52 -20.76
N ALA A 36 10.79 -3.82 -21.94
CA ALA A 36 9.44 -4.36 -22.11
C ALA A 36 9.28 -5.75 -21.46
N GLU A 37 10.30 -6.60 -21.57
CA GLU A 37 10.29 -7.92 -20.94
C GLU A 37 10.40 -7.83 -19.41
N ALA A 38 11.28 -6.98 -18.88
CA ALA A 38 11.37 -6.73 -17.45
C ALA A 38 10.03 -6.21 -16.88
N ALA A 39 9.36 -5.30 -17.60
CA ALA A 39 8.05 -4.79 -17.23
C ALA A 39 6.97 -5.89 -17.22
N ARG A 40 6.96 -6.78 -18.22
CA ARG A 40 6.10 -7.96 -18.27
C ARG A 40 6.30 -8.86 -17.06
N VAL A 41 7.54 -9.27 -16.81
CA VAL A 41 7.87 -10.18 -15.68
C VAL A 41 7.48 -9.54 -14.35
N ALA A 42 7.76 -8.25 -14.16
CA ALA A 42 7.37 -7.51 -12.96
C ALA A 42 5.85 -7.50 -12.75
N ALA A 43 5.06 -7.24 -13.81
CA ALA A 43 3.60 -7.25 -13.74
C ALA A 43 3.06 -8.65 -13.39
N LEU A 44 3.58 -9.72 -14.00
CA LEU A 44 3.13 -11.09 -13.70
C LEU A 44 3.44 -11.47 -12.25
N LYS A 45 4.65 -11.16 -11.75
CA LYS A 45 5.03 -11.38 -10.35
C LYS A 45 4.13 -10.61 -9.39
N ALA A 46 3.78 -9.38 -9.73
CA ALA A 46 2.89 -8.57 -8.90
C ALA A 46 1.48 -9.15 -8.85
N LEU A 47 0.93 -9.61 -9.98
CA LEU A 47 -0.37 -10.29 -10.03
C LEU A 47 -0.36 -11.61 -9.25
N ARG A 48 0.71 -12.40 -9.35
CA ARG A 48 0.92 -13.61 -8.52
C ARG A 48 0.90 -13.27 -7.04
N HIS A 49 1.60 -12.21 -6.65
CA HIS A 49 1.82 -11.87 -5.24
C HIS A 49 0.58 -11.22 -4.59
N TRP A 50 -0.04 -10.27 -5.27
CA TRP A 50 -1.18 -9.51 -4.76
C TRP A 50 -2.54 -10.17 -5.09
N GLY A 51 -2.56 -11.16 -5.97
CA GLY A 51 -3.74 -11.86 -6.46
C GLY A 51 -4.48 -11.09 -7.55
N HIS A 52 -4.86 -9.84 -7.28
CA HIS A 52 -5.39 -8.93 -8.29
C HIS A 52 -4.89 -7.50 -8.09
N MET A 53 -4.76 -6.75 -9.18
CA MET A 53 -4.31 -5.35 -9.14
C MET A 53 -5.02 -4.48 -10.17
N ARG A 54 -5.19 -3.22 -9.86
CA ARG A 54 -5.59 -2.16 -10.80
C ARG A 54 -4.38 -1.63 -11.56
N CYS A 55 -4.62 -0.98 -12.69
CA CYS A 55 -3.55 -0.32 -13.46
C CYS A 55 -2.81 0.74 -12.65
N SER A 56 -3.50 1.48 -11.77
CA SER A 56 -2.87 2.50 -10.91
C SER A 56 -1.89 1.90 -9.89
N GLU A 57 -2.13 0.69 -9.40
CA GLU A 57 -1.22 -0.05 -8.51
C GLU A 57 -0.06 -0.64 -9.31
N LEU A 58 -0.35 -1.31 -10.43
CA LEU A 58 0.66 -1.87 -11.34
C LEU A 58 1.61 -0.80 -11.88
N ALA A 59 1.12 0.40 -12.15
CA ALA A 59 1.93 1.54 -12.56
C ALA A 59 3.05 1.84 -11.56
N ARG A 60 2.79 1.68 -10.25
CA ARG A 60 3.81 1.91 -9.22
C ARG A 60 4.82 0.80 -9.13
N VAL A 61 4.39 -0.45 -9.31
CA VAL A 61 5.30 -1.60 -9.34
C VAL A 61 6.23 -1.50 -10.55
N VAL A 62 5.68 -1.26 -11.73
CA VAL A 62 6.41 -1.41 -13.00
C VAL A 62 7.06 -0.11 -13.46
N TYR A 63 6.45 1.03 -13.13
CA TYR A 63 6.87 2.37 -13.58
C TYR A 63 6.85 3.40 -12.43
N PRO A 64 7.58 3.17 -11.31
CA PRO A 64 7.47 3.95 -10.07
C PRO A 64 7.78 5.43 -10.18
N HIS A 65 8.38 5.89 -11.27
CA HIS A 65 8.74 7.31 -11.45
C HIS A 65 8.17 7.90 -12.75
N ALA A 66 7.33 7.16 -13.48
CA ALA A 66 6.76 7.65 -14.72
C ALA A 66 5.54 8.54 -14.46
N SER A 67 5.57 9.77 -14.99
CA SER A 67 4.43 10.70 -14.98
C SER A 67 3.17 10.12 -15.63
N HIS A 68 3.34 9.29 -16.66
CA HIS A 68 2.29 8.57 -17.38
C HIS A 68 2.29 7.06 -17.08
N GLY A 69 2.70 6.67 -15.87
CA GLY A 69 2.83 5.26 -15.48
C GLY A 69 1.54 4.47 -15.63
N GLU A 70 0.38 5.08 -15.37
CA GLU A 70 -0.92 4.40 -15.49
C GLU A 70 -1.28 4.09 -16.95
N GLN A 71 -1.06 5.02 -17.88
CA GLN A 71 -1.26 4.77 -19.31
C GLN A 71 -0.32 3.67 -19.81
N LEU A 72 0.94 3.66 -19.34
CA LEU A 72 1.90 2.61 -19.67
C LEU A 72 1.48 1.25 -19.11
N ALA A 73 0.98 1.22 -17.86
CA ALA A 73 0.44 0.01 -17.25
C ALA A 73 -0.79 -0.52 -17.99
N GLN A 74 -1.71 0.35 -18.43
CA GLN A 74 -2.87 -0.04 -19.24
C GLN A 74 -2.45 -0.72 -20.55
N ARG A 75 -1.50 -0.12 -21.30
CA ARG A 75 -0.96 -0.73 -22.54
C ARG A 75 -0.23 -2.05 -22.28
N LEU A 76 0.50 -2.14 -21.17
CA LEU A 76 1.14 -3.39 -20.75
C LEU A 76 0.07 -4.46 -20.49
N MET A 77 -0.95 -4.16 -19.70
CA MET A 77 -2.01 -5.12 -19.35
C MET A 77 -2.84 -5.54 -20.55
N GLN A 78 -3.08 -4.65 -21.51
CA GLN A 78 -3.70 -5.01 -22.78
C GLN A 78 -2.87 -6.08 -23.50
N ARG A 79 -1.56 -5.87 -23.68
CA ARG A 79 -0.67 -6.85 -24.32
C ARG A 79 -0.60 -8.17 -23.57
N LEU A 80 -0.57 -8.14 -22.23
CA LEU A 80 -0.61 -9.38 -21.42
C LEU A 80 -1.93 -10.12 -21.57
N THR A 81 -3.04 -9.39 -21.74
CA THR A 81 -4.35 -9.98 -22.01
C THR A 81 -4.41 -10.62 -23.40
N GLU A 82 -3.90 -9.92 -24.43
CA GLU A 82 -3.80 -10.43 -25.80
C GLU A 82 -2.92 -11.69 -25.89
N ARG A 83 -1.89 -11.78 -25.04
CA ARG A 83 -1.04 -12.98 -24.90
C ARG A 83 -1.66 -14.09 -24.05
N GLY A 84 -2.83 -13.86 -23.45
CA GLY A 84 -3.47 -14.81 -22.55
C GLY A 84 -2.75 -15.01 -21.22
N GLU A 85 -1.91 -14.06 -20.77
CA GLU A 85 -1.11 -14.12 -19.53
C GLU A 85 -1.81 -13.43 -18.34
N ALA A 86 -2.73 -12.52 -18.61
CA ALA A 86 -3.56 -11.86 -17.61
C ALA A 86 -5.02 -11.84 -18.05
N VAL A 87 -5.94 -11.81 -17.10
CA VAL A 87 -7.38 -11.72 -17.37
C VAL A 87 -7.95 -10.46 -16.72
N PRO A 88 -8.62 -9.57 -17.49
CA PRO A 88 -9.34 -8.45 -16.92
C PRO A 88 -10.62 -8.94 -16.22
N ARG A 89 -10.91 -8.37 -15.06
CA ARG A 89 -12.11 -8.63 -14.28
C ARG A 89 -12.72 -7.29 -13.86
N ARG A 90 -14.04 -7.17 -13.98
CA ARG A 90 -14.75 -5.99 -13.49
C ARG A 90 -14.66 -5.96 -11.96
N ASN A 91 -14.24 -4.83 -11.40
CA ASN A 91 -14.11 -4.67 -9.95
C ASN A 91 -15.29 -3.91 -9.33
N ALA A 92 -15.31 -3.79 -8.01
CA ALA A 92 -16.41 -3.16 -7.27
C ALA A 92 -16.60 -1.65 -7.61
N LEU A 93 -15.61 -1.00 -8.22
CA LEU A 93 -15.71 0.39 -8.71
C LEU A 93 -16.28 0.47 -10.14
N GLY A 94 -16.65 -0.65 -10.74
CA GLY A 94 -17.09 -0.73 -12.14
C GLY A 94 -15.94 -0.64 -13.15
N THR A 95 -14.69 -0.51 -12.71
CA THR A 95 -13.48 -0.47 -13.55
C THR A 95 -12.88 -1.87 -13.70
N ARG A 96 -11.63 -1.98 -14.17
CA ARG A 96 -10.92 -3.26 -14.35
C ARG A 96 -9.83 -3.44 -13.30
N SER A 97 -9.81 -4.61 -12.70
CA SER A 97 -8.62 -5.19 -12.08
C SER A 97 -8.17 -6.38 -12.92
N TYR A 98 -6.90 -6.73 -12.83
CA TYR A 98 -6.33 -7.85 -13.55
C TYR A 98 -5.93 -8.94 -12.58
N VAL A 99 -6.07 -10.19 -13.01
CA VAL A 99 -5.60 -11.38 -12.31
C VAL A 99 -4.65 -12.16 -13.21
N LEU A 100 -3.78 -12.95 -12.59
CA LEU A 100 -2.92 -13.87 -13.33
C LEU A 100 -3.76 -14.97 -14.00
N SER A 101 -3.55 -15.21 -15.29
CA SER A 101 -4.22 -16.32 -15.99
C SER A 101 -3.49 -17.65 -15.76
N ARG A 102 -4.03 -18.75 -16.30
CA ARG A 102 -3.30 -20.03 -16.38
C ARG A 102 -2.02 -19.92 -17.22
N GLY A 103 -2.10 -19.24 -18.37
CA GLY A 103 -0.94 -19.01 -19.24
C GLY A 103 0.13 -18.14 -18.57
N GLY A 104 -0.27 -17.12 -17.80
CA GLY A 104 0.65 -16.28 -17.03
C GLY A 104 1.31 -17.02 -15.87
N ALA A 105 0.57 -17.89 -15.20
CA ALA A 105 1.12 -18.78 -14.18
C ALA A 105 2.16 -19.75 -14.79
N ALA A 106 1.82 -20.45 -15.87
CA ALA A 106 2.75 -21.32 -16.58
C ALA A 106 4.00 -20.58 -17.08
N ALA A 107 3.85 -19.34 -17.55
CA ALA A 107 4.98 -18.51 -17.96
C ALA A 107 5.90 -18.16 -16.77
N LEU A 108 5.35 -17.92 -15.58
CA LEU A 108 6.14 -17.71 -14.36
C LEU A 108 6.81 -19.00 -13.88
N ASP A 109 6.11 -20.13 -13.92
CA ASP A 109 6.66 -21.44 -13.56
C ASP A 109 7.87 -21.79 -14.44
N ALA A 110 7.76 -21.54 -15.75
CA ALA A 110 8.86 -21.71 -16.70
C ALA A 110 10.08 -20.81 -16.40
N MET A 111 9.89 -19.72 -15.65
CA MET A 111 10.95 -18.83 -15.15
C MET A 111 11.40 -19.19 -13.72
N GLY A 112 10.91 -20.29 -13.15
CA GLY A 112 11.25 -20.76 -11.80
C GLY A 112 10.44 -20.10 -10.67
N TRP A 113 9.29 -19.50 -10.97
CA TRP A 113 8.42 -18.88 -9.98
C TRP A 113 7.12 -19.69 -9.83
N ASP A 114 7.02 -20.47 -8.75
CA ASP A 114 5.80 -21.23 -8.41
C ASP A 114 4.56 -20.32 -8.38
N ALA A 115 3.70 -20.38 -9.38
CA ALA A 115 2.58 -19.46 -9.55
C ALA A 115 1.25 -20.18 -9.65
N LYS A 116 0.22 -19.62 -9.00
CA LYS A 116 -1.17 -20.07 -9.15
C LYS A 116 -1.99 -19.00 -9.84
N HIS A 117 -2.91 -19.43 -10.72
CA HIS A 117 -3.79 -18.51 -11.42
C HIS A 117 -4.84 -17.88 -10.49
N GLY A 118 -5.25 -16.64 -10.77
CA GLY A 118 -6.17 -15.87 -9.92
C GLY A 118 -7.64 -15.91 -10.34
N LEU A 119 -8.04 -16.81 -11.23
CA LEU A 119 -9.40 -16.82 -11.82
C LEU A 119 -10.54 -17.02 -10.81
N GLU A 120 -10.25 -17.71 -9.70
CA GLU A 120 -11.20 -18.01 -8.61
C GLU A 120 -11.28 -16.90 -7.54
N LEU A 121 -10.56 -15.78 -7.71
CA LEU A 121 -10.54 -14.72 -6.70
C LEU A 121 -11.87 -13.95 -6.65
N SER A 122 -12.62 -14.16 -5.58
CA SER A 122 -13.87 -13.45 -5.28
C SER A 122 -13.66 -12.00 -4.82
N SER A 123 -12.47 -11.67 -4.30
CA SER A 123 -12.13 -10.34 -3.76
C SER A 123 -12.13 -9.21 -4.80
N VAL A 124 -12.16 -9.55 -6.09
CA VAL A 124 -12.12 -8.56 -7.18
C VAL A 124 -13.38 -7.68 -7.22
N ALA A 125 -14.55 -8.23 -6.92
CA ALA A 125 -15.83 -7.52 -7.03
C ALA A 125 -16.66 -7.52 -5.72
N GLY A 126 -16.08 -7.99 -4.61
CA GLY A 126 -16.77 -8.11 -3.32
C GLY A 126 -16.65 -6.88 -2.42
N GLY A 127 -17.35 -6.91 -1.28
CA GLY A 127 -17.33 -5.83 -0.28
C GLY A 127 -15.95 -5.54 0.34
N THR A 128 -15.00 -6.48 0.21
CA THR A 128 -13.61 -6.31 0.67
C THR A 128 -12.69 -5.66 -0.37
N PHE A 129 -13.19 -5.31 -1.56
CA PHE A 129 -12.37 -4.78 -2.65
C PHE A 129 -11.63 -3.50 -2.27
N LEU A 130 -12.31 -2.53 -1.65
CA LEU A 130 -11.72 -1.25 -1.26
C LEU A 130 -10.61 -1.45 -0.23
N HIS A 131 -10.90 -2.25 0.80
CA HIS A 131 -9.96 -2.66 1.85
C HIS A 131 -8.69 -3.29 1.26
N ARG A 132 -8.88 -4.29 0.39
CA ARG A 132 -7.79 -4.97 -0.32
C ARG A 132 -6.98 -4.02 -1.19
N SER A 133 -7.64 -3.14 -1.95
CA SER A 133 -6.97 -2.20 -2.85
C SER A 133 -6.15 -1.16 -2.07
N LEU A 134 -6.64 -0.72 -0.91
CA LEU A 134 -5.91 0.20 -0.03
C LEU A 134 -4.68 -0.50 0.58
N ALA A 135 -4.84 -1.73 1.06
CA ALA A 135 -3.73 -2.57 1.56
C ALA A 135 -2.65 -2.80 0.51
N THR A 136 -3.06 -3.23 -0.70
CA THR A 136 -2.15 -3.46 -1.83
C THR A 136 -1.40 -2.19 -2.19
N ARG A 137 -2.10 -1.05 -2.31
CA ARG A 137 -1.44 0.20 -2.69
C ARG A 137 -0.45 0.65 -1.63
N TYR A 138 -0.81 0.59 -0.35
CA TYR A 138 0.11 0.92 0.73
C TYR A 138 1.34 -0.01 0.70
N GLY A 139 1.12 -1.33 0.58
CA GLY A 139 2.20 -2.30 0.47
C GLY A 139 3.18 -2.00 -0.67
N VAL A 140 2.67 -1.66 -1.86
CA VAL A 140 3.50 -1.27 -3.00
C VAL A 140 4.32 0.00 -2.72
N GLU A 141 3.76 1.02 -2.07
CA GLU A 141 4.56 2.21 -1.69
C GLU A 141 5.65 1.87 -0.66
N GLN A 142 5.41 0.89 0.21
CA GLN A 142 6.41 0.41 1.16
C GLN A 142 7.49 -0.44 0.47
N GLU A 143 7.14 -1.22 -0.56
CA GLU A 143 8.14 -1.93 -1.39
C GLU A 143 9.13 -0.96 -2.03
N LEU A 144 8.64 0.21 -2.50
CA LEU A 144 9.51 1.27 -3.04
C LEU A 144 10.44 1.90 -1.98
N ARG A 145 10.15 1.70 -0.69
CA ARG A 145 10.98 2.12 0.46
C ARG A 145 11.90 1.00 0.97
N GLY A 146 11.99 -0.10 0.22
CA GLY A 146 12.87 -1.24 0.51
C GLY A 146 12.31 -2.23 1.52
N PHE A 147 10.99 -2.25 1.74
CA PHE A 147 10.32 -3.34 2.45
C PHE A 147 9.98 -4.48 1.49
N THR A 148 9.80 -5.69 2.00
CA THR A 148 9.06 -6.75 1.32
C THR A 148 7.67 -6.81 1.92
N ALA A 149 6.65 -6.59 1.10
CA ALA A 149 5.27 -6.53 1.55
C ALA A 149 4.57 -7.87 1.30
N TYR A 150 3.66 -8.31 2.17
CA TYR A 150 2.87 -9.52 2.01
C TYR A 150 1.42 -9.23 2.37
N GLY A 151 0.58 -9.03 1.37
CA GLY A 151 -0.87 -8.88 1.58
C GLY A 151 -1.54 -10.20 1.92
N GLU A 152 -2.81 -10.14 2.30
CA GLU A 152 -3.63 -11.32 2.66
C GLU A 152 -3.59 -12.43 1.59
N HIS A 153 -3.51 -12.11 0.28
CA HIS A 153 -3.36 -13.12 -0.77
C HIS A 153 -2.01 -13.87 -0.66
N ALA A 154 -0.90 -13.14 -0.58
CA ALA A 154 0.44 -13.72 -0.43
C ALA A 154 0.54 -14.58 0.85
N ILE A 155 -0.06 -14.13 1.95
CA ILE A 155 -0.13 -14.89 3.20
C ILE A 155 -0.93 -16.18 3.00
N ALA A 156 -2.10 -16.10 2.36
CA ALA A 156 -2.95 -17.27 2.10
C ALA A 156 -2.29 -18.28 1.14
N GLN A 157 -1.44 -17.83 0.23
CA GLN A 157 -0.68 -18.70 -0.67
C GLN A 157 0.63 -19.24 -0.06
N GLY A 158 0.98 -18.84 1.17
CA GLY A 158 2.20 -19.28 1.83
C GLY A 158 3.47 -18.61 1.31
N PHE A 159 3.36 -17.46 0.65
CA PHE A 159 4.53 -16.69 0.18
C PHE A 159 5.18 -15.86 1.29
N ALA A 160 4.42 -15.60 2.36
CA ALA A 160 4.90 -14.88 3.53
C ALA A 160 5.90 -15.74 4.35
N PRO A 161 6.82 -15.12 5.10
CA PRO A 161 7.82 -15.85 5.89
C PRO A 161 7.23 -16.64 7.06
N ILE A 162 5.93 -16.48 7.35
CA ILE A 162 5.19 -17.24 8.36
C ILE A 162 3.87 -17.69 7.75
N SER A 163 3.47 -18.92 8.09
CA SER A 163 2.21 -19.48 7.64
C SER A 163 0.99 -18.81 8.28
N ARG A 164 -0.13 -18.85 7.55
CA ARG A 164 -1.45 -18.42 8.03
C ARG A 164 -1.77 -19.01 9.41
N GLU A 165 -1.57 -20.31 9.59
CA GLU A 165 -1.87 -21.03 10.82
C GLU A 165 -0.99 -20.56 11.97
N GLY A 166 0.28 -20.25 11.69
CA GLY A 166 1.21 -19.69 12.68
C GLY A 166 0.77 -18.32 13.17
N LEU A 167 0.33 -17.44 12.24
CA LEU A 167 -0.19 -16.11 12.58
C LEU A 167 -1.46 -16.21 13.43
N VAL A 168 -2.44 -17.01 13.01
CA VAL A 168 -3.69 -17.18 13.77
C VAL A 168 -3.44 -17.80 15.14
N ARG A 169 -2.57 -18.82 15.24
CA ARG A 169 -2.24 -19.45 16.52
C ARG A 169 -1.58 -18.47 17.49
N HIS A 170 -0.67 -17.63 17.00
CA HIS A 170 0.11 -16.74 17.86
C HIS A 170 -0.63 -15.44 18.20
N PHE A 171 -1.30 -14.82 17.22
CA PHE A 171 -1.94 -13.52 17.38
C PHE A 171 -3.46 -13.59 17.51
N GLY A 172 -4.08 -14.71 17.15
CA GLY A 172 -5.54 -14.89 17.14
C GLY A 172 -6.24 -14.34 15.90
N LYS A 173 -5.50 -13.73 14.96
CA LYS A 173 -6.03 -13.20 13.70
C LYS A 173 -4.95 -13.11 12.62
N LEU A 174 -5.37 -12.78 11.40
CA LEU A 174 -4.47 -12.44 10.30
C LEU A 174 -4.32 -10.92 10.16
N PRO A 175 -3.13 -10.45 9.73
CA PRO A 175 -2.94 -9.09 9.30
C PRO A 175 -3.53 -8.89 7.90
N ASP A 176 -3.91 -7.66 7.59
CA ASP A 176 -4.26 -7.27 6.22
C ASP A 176 -3.01 -7.23 5.34
N LEU A 177 -1.89 -6.83 5.95
CA LEU A 177 -0.59 -6.70 5.31
C LEU A 177 0.54 -6.89 6.33
N LEU A 178 1.60 -7.61 5.93
CA LEU A 178 2.88 -7.64 6.64
C LEU A 178 3.94 -6.91 5.83
N LEU A 179 4.77 -6.11 6.49
CA LEU A 179 5.97 -5.53 5.89
C LEU A 179 7.20 -6.09 6.57
N VAL A 180 8.20 -6.47 5.79
CA VAL A 180 9.44 -7.08 6.30
C VAL A 180 10.63 -6.27 5.81
N LYS A 181 11.55 -5.95 6.71
CA LYS A 181 12.83 -5.31 6.37
C LYS A 181 13.93 -5.87 7.26
N GLY A 182 14.83 -6.67 6.69
CA GLY A 182 15.77 -7.46 7.48
C GLY A 182 15.05 -8.42 8.41
N SER A 183 15.32 -8.33 9.72
CA SER A 183 14.64 -9.12 10.76
C SER A 183 13.39 -8.44 11.32
N SER A 184 13.07 -7.21 10.91
CA SER A 184 11.94 -6.46 11.43
C SER A 184 10.66 -6.74 10.64
N VAL A 185 9.56 -6.90 11.37
CA VAL A 185 8.21 -7.06 10.82
C VAL A 185 7.31 -5.95 11.33
N THR A 186 6.59 -5.31 10.42
CA THR A 186 5.51 -4.39 10.74
C THR A 186 4.18 -5.04 10.42
N TRP A 187 3.32 -5.14 11.43
CA TRP A 187 1.94 -5.59 11.26
C TRP A 187 1.08 -4.44 10.78
N CYS A 188 0.34 -4.61 9.69
CA CYS A 188 -0.52 -3.57 9.16
C CYS A 188 -1.98 -4.00 9.17
N GLU A 189 -2.84 -3.12 9.68
CA GLU A 189 -4.30 -3.21 9.64
C GLU A 189 -4.84 -2.07 8.78
N VAL A 190 -5.83 -2.36 7.96
CA VAL A 190 -6.48 -1.40 7.08
C VAL A 190 -7.88 -1.10 7.61
N GLU A 191 -8.25 0.18 7.60
CA GLU A 191 -9.60 0.63 7.93
C GLU A 191 -10.18 1.39 6.73
N SER A 192 -10.88 0.65 5.85
CA SER A 192 -11.67 1.26 4.77
C SER A 192 -13.13 1.50 5.15
N ALA A 193 -13.58 0.91 6.26
CA ALA A 193 -14.92 1.02 6.80
C ALA A 193 -14.89 0.98 8.32
N ALA A 194 -15.97 1.44 8.94
CA ALA A 194 -16.13 1.51 10.38
C ALA A 194 -16.14 0.12 11.07
N LYS A 195 -15.00 -0.39 11.55
CA LYS A 195 -14.96 -1.61 12.37
C LYS A 195 -15.59 -1.42 13.76
N PRO A 196 -16.27 -2.43 14.33
CA PRO A 196 -16.72 -2.41 15.72
C PRO A 196 -15.57 -2.14 16.69
N LEU A 197 -15.85 -1.49 17.82
CA LEU A 197 -14.82 -1.11 18.79
C LEU A 197 -14.03 -2.33 19.30
N GLY A 198 -14.70 -3.46 19.54
CA GLY A 198 -14.07 -4.71 19.98
C GLY A 198 -13.07 -5.28 18.96
N GLU A 199 -13.34 -5.09 17.67
CA GLU A 199 -12.41 -5.51 16.62
C GLU A 199 -11.16 -4.62 16.60
N LEU A 200 -11.33 -3.31 16.75
CA LEU A 200 -10.21 -2.37 16.87
C LEU A 200 -9.37 -2.62 18.13
N GLN A 201 -9.98 -3.04 19.24
CA GLN A 201 -9.28 -3.45 20.46
C GLN A 201 -8.40 -4.68 20.19
N ASN A 202 -8.94 -5.68 19.49
CA ASN A 202 -8.19 -6.87 19.09
C ASN A 202 -7.01 -6.52 18.18
N CYS A 203 -7.16 -5.55 17.29
CA CYS A 203 -6.05 -5.01 16.50
C CYS A 203 -5.01 -4.32 17.38
N ALA A 204 -5.43 -3.41 18.27
CA ALA A 204 -4.53 -2.66 19.15
C ALA A 204 -3.70 -3.59 20.06
N ARG A 205 -4.28 -4.70 20.53
CA ARG A 205 -3.59 -5.73 21.34
C ARG A 205 -2.32 -6.25 20.67
N ILE A 206 -2.20 -6.22 19.34
CA ILE A 206 -0.99 -6.64 18.62
C ILE A 206 0.24 -5.82 19.04
N ALA A 207 0.08 -4.55 19.42
CA ALA A 207 1.19 -3.71 19.88
C ALA A 207 1.82 -4.17 21.22
N GLU A 208 1.13 -5.01 21.98
CA GLU A 208 1.67 -5.63 23.19
C GLU A 208 2.81 -6.60 22.87
N PHE A 209 2.77 -7.25 21.70
CA PHE A 209 3.78 -8.20 21.22
C PHE A 209 4.99 -7.52 20.57
N ALA A 210 4.89 -6.23 20.21
CA ALA A 210 5.98 -5.51 19.57
C ALA A 210 7.23 -5.41 20.47
N GLY A 211 8.40 -5.37 19.85
CA GLY A 211 9.70 -5.54 20.49
C GLY A 211 10.07 -7.00 20.81
N GLY A 212 9.15 -7.96 20.70
CA GLY A 212 9.41 -9.39 20.90
C GLY A 212 9.69 -10.17 19.60
N PRO A 213 10.02 -11.47 19.70
CA PRO A 213 10.00 -12.38 18.55
C PRO A 213 8.62 -12.36 17.87
N PHE A 214 8.59 -12.33 16.55
CA PHE A 214 7.33 -12.28 15.80
C PHE A 214 6.53 -13.58 15.90
N THR A 215 7.23 -14.71 16.01
CA THR A 215 6.67 -15.98 16.52
C THR A 215 7.77 -16.68 17.35
N PRO A 216 7.43 -17.67 18.20
CA PRO A 216 8.39 -18.32 19.08
C PRO A 216 9.61 -18.95 18.38
N PHE A 217 9.46 -19.32 17.10
CA PHE A 217 10.51 -19.99 16.32
C PHE A 217 11.10 -19.11 15.20
N SER A 218 10.58 -17.90 15.02
CA SER A 218 11.04 -17.01 13.96
C SER A 218 12.21 -16.15 14.43
N LYS A 219 13.18 -15.95 13.53
CA LYS A 219 14.23 -14.94 13.70
C LYS A 219 13.71 -13.51 13.50
N LEU A 220 12.46 -13.38 13.02
CA LEU A 220 11.81 -12.10 12.82
C LEU A 220 11.31 -11.53 14.15
N ARG A 221 11.25 -10.21 14.26
CA ARG A 221 10.74 -9.48 15.41
C ARG A 221 9.60 -8.56 14.99
N LEU A 222 8.51 -8.56 15.75
CA LEU A 222 7.47 -7.58 15.55
C LEU A 222 8.00 -6.23 16.03
N GLU A 223 8.13 -5.26 15.15
CA GLU A 223 8.65 -3.94 15.52
C GLU A 223 7.51 -2.99 15.86
N ARG A 224 6.50 -2.90 14.98
CA ARG A 224 5.42 -1.92 15.09
C ARG A 224 4.10 -2.48 14.56
N LEU A 225 3.01 -1.85 15.00
CA LEU A 225 1.67 -1.98 14.45
C LEU A 225 1.35 -0.70 13.68
N VAL A 226 0.76 -0.83 12.50
CA VAL A 226 0.37 0.29 11.65
C VAL A 226 -1.10 0.17 11.29
N PHE A 227 -1.87 1.24 11.49
CA PHE A 227 -3.21 1.37 10.94
C PHE A 227 -3.18 2.26 9.70
N VAL A 228 -3.70 1.76 8.59
CA VAL A 228 -3.79 2.49 7.32
C VAL A 228 -5.25 2.79 7.02
N PHE A 229 -5.58 4.04 6.78
CA PHE A 229 -6.98 4.42 6.63
C PHE A 229 -7.16 5.66 5.77
N ASP A 230 -8.35 5.77 5.20
CA ASP A 230 -8.77 6.98 4.48
C ASP A 230 -8.86 8.16 5.44
N ALA A 231 -8.09 9.21 5.16
CA ALA A 231 -7.99 10.42 5.97
C ALA A 231 -9.34 11.14 6.16
N SER A 232 -10.31 10.92 5.26
CA SER A 232 -11.65 11.53 5.31
C SER A 232 -12.60 10.90 6.34
N GLN A 233 -12.28 9.73 6.89
CA GLN A 233 -13.27 8.90 7.63
C GLN A 233 -13.14 8.94 9.16
N GLY A 234 -12.30 9.80 9.74
CA GLY A 234 -12.22 9.99 11.19
C GLY A 234 -11.76 8.76 12.00
N HIS A 235 -11.12 7.78 11.35
CA HIS A 235 -10.71 6.49 11.96
C HIS A 235 -9.69 6.65 13.09
N ALA A 236 -8.80 7.65 13.01
CA ALA A 236 -7.77 7.91 14.02
C ALA A 236 -8.34 7.95 15.45
N ARG A 237 -9.40 8.75 15.69
CA ARG A 237 -10.03 8.89 17.01
C ARG A 237 -10.62 7.58 17.53
N ARG A 238 -11.12 6.72 16.63
CA ARG A 238 -11.70 5.43 16.99
C ARG A 238 -10.63 4.42 17.38
N ILE A 239 -9.51 4.42 16.65
CA ILE A 239 -8.33 3.61 16.96
C ILE A 239 -7.75 4.05 18.31
N GLU A 240 -7.59 5.36 18.54
CA GLU A 240 -7.17 5.92 19.84
C GLU A 240 -8.07 5.46 20.98
N ARG A 241 -9.40 5.60 20.82
CA ARG A 241 -10.38 5.15 21.81
C ARG A 241 -10.29 3.64 22.03
N ALA A 242 -10.11 2.84 20.98
CA ALA A 242 -9.99 1.40 21.10
C ALA A 242 -8.75 1.01 21.91
N ALA A 243 -7.61 1.62 21.62
CA ALA A 243 -6.37 1.42 22.36
C ALA A 243 -6.49 1.85 23.83
N GLU A 244 -7.13 2.99 24.10
CA GLU A 244 -7.41 3.46 25.47
C GLU A 244 -8.25 2.44 26.25
N VAL A 245 -9.33 1.94 25.66
CA VAL A 245 -10.19 0.96 26.35
C VAL A 245 -9.45 -0.37 26.54
N GLN A 246 -8.71 -0.83 25.52
CA GLN A 246 -7.94 -2.08 25.56
C GLN A 246 -6.93 -2.10 26.72
N TRP A 247 -6.28 -0.97 27.00
CA TRP A 247 -5.25 -0.89 28.03
C TRP A 247 -5.67 -0.12 29.28
N ARG A 248 -6.97 0.13 29.48
CA ARG A 248 -7.47 0.96 30.60
C ARG A 248 -6.99 0.47 31.97
N ALA A 249 -6.88 -0.84 32.15
CA ALA A 249 -6.44 -1.49 33.38
C ALA A 249 -4.90 -1.56 33.52
N ARG A 250 -4.12 -1.14 32.51
CA ARG A 250 -2.66 -1.18 32.53
C ARG A 250 -2.06 0.08 33.18
N PRO A 251 -0.89 -0.01 33.83
CA PRO A 251 -0.16 1.16 34.31
C PRO A 251 0.14 2.17 33.19
N ARG A 252 0.18 3.46 33.53
CA ARG A 252 0.36 4.55 32.55
C ARG A 252 1.57 4.35 31.63
N HIS A 253 2.72 3.99 32.20
CA HIS A 253 3.96 3.80 31.43
C HIS A 253 3.85 2.65 30.41
N GLU A 254 3.09 1.59 30.70
CA GLU A 254 2.87 0.51 29.73
C GLU A 254 1.99 0.97 28.58
N ARG A 255 0.91 1.72 28.88
CA ARG A 255 0.01 2.28 27.87
C ARG A 255 0.76 3.19 26.90
N GLU A 256 1.61 4.07 27.44
CA GLU A 256 2.45 4.97 26.64
C GLU A 256 3.43 4.17 25.76
N ARG A 257 4.08 3.14 26.32
CA ARG A 257 4.97 2.25 25.56
C ARG A 257 4.24 1.52 24.42
N PHE A 258 3.03 1.00 24.66
CA PHE A 258 2.25 0.33 23.62
C PHE A 258 1.78 1.31 22.55
N ALA A 259 1.31 2.50 22.93
CA ALA A 259 0.89 3.52 21.98
C ALA A 259 2.04 4.04 21.10
N GLN A 260 3.26 4.14 21.64
CA GLN A 260 4.47 4.50 20.87
C GLN A 260 4.85 3.48 19.79
N ARG A 261 4.31 2.26 19.85
CA ARG A 261 4.53 1.18 18.87
C ARG A 261 3.44 1.14 17.80
N ILE A 262 2.46 2.06 17.85
CA ILE A 262 1.40 2.18 16.87
C ILE A 262 1.62 3.44 16.03
N ASP A 263 1.64 3.27 14.71
CA ASP A 263 1.55 4.38 13.77
C ASP A 263 0.19 4.40 13.07
N LEU A 264 -0.24 5.60 12.75
CA LEU A 264 -1.43 5.94 11.99
C LEU A 264 -1.00 6.49 10.63
N VAL A 265 -1.41 5.81 9.55
CA VAL A 265 -1.18 6.22 8.18
C VAL A 265 -2.47 6.77 7.61
N HIS A 266 -2.49 8.08 7.46
CA HIS A 266 -3.56 8.83 6.82
C HIS A 266 -3.32 8.79 5.31
N VAL A 267 -4.22 8.13 4.58
CA VAL A 267 -4.17 8.07 3.12
C VAL A 267 -5.16 9.07 2.54
N GLU A 268 -4.68 9.91 1.64
CA GLU A 268 -5.54 10.81 0.86
C GLU A 268 -6.05 10.05 -0.36
N VAL A 269 -7.35 9.75 -0.37
CA VAL A 269 -8.02 9.04 -1.46
C VAL A 269 -9.11 9.93 -2.06
N GLN A 270 -9.09 10.08 -3.38
CA GLN A 270 -10.19 10.69 -4.14
C GLN A 270 -11.07 9.62 -4.79
N PRO A 271 -12.37 9.85 -4.99
CA PRO A 271 -13.22 8.93 -5.73
C PRO A 271 -12.70 8.65 -7.16
N PRO A 272 -12.89 7.43 -7.70
CA PRO A 272 -13.50 6.28 -7.03
C PRO A 272 -12.53 5.48 -6.13
N LEU A 273 -11.20 5.69 -6.21
CA LEU A 273 -10.16 5.18 -5.29
C LEU A 273 -8.76 5.62 -5.81
N ARG A 274 -8.57 6.91 -6.09
CA ARG A 274 -7.31 7.49 -6.55
C ARG A 274 -6.46 7.87 -5.35
N TRP A 275 -5.30 7.25 -5.23
CA TRP A 275 -4.33 7.55 -4.18
C TRP A 275 -3.59 8.85 -4.50
N CYS A 276 -3.73 9.86 -3.64
CA CYS A 276 -3.11 11.18 -3.81
C CYS A 276 -1.86 11.35 -2.96
N GLY A 277 -1.81 10.71 -1.79
CA GLY A 277 -0.69 10.83 -0.87
C GLY A 277 -0.92 10.05 0.41
N MET A 278 0.08 10.05 1.28
CA MET A 278 -0.07 9.53 2.64
C MET A 278 0.80 10.29 3.63
N ARG A 279 0.35 10.31 4.88
CA ARG A 279 1.09 10.88 6.01
C ARG A 279 1.07 9.91 7.18
N GLU A 280 2.23 9.71 7.77
CA GLU A 280 2.42 8.86 8.95
C GLU A 280 2.47 9.72 10.21
N ALA A 281 1.84 9.27 11.28
CA ALA A 281 1.89 9.90 12.59
C ALA A 281 1.86 8.81 13.67
N PRO A 282 2.59 8.96 14.80
CA PRO A 282 2.44 8.03 15.90
C PRO A 282 1.05 8.19 16.54
N LEU A 283 0.49 7.10 17.07
CA LEU A 283 -0.75 7.16 17.87
C LEU A 283 -0.57 8.06 19.10
N TRP A 284 0.64 8.08 19.67
CA TRP A 284 0.99 8.91 20.81
C TRP A 284 1.98 10.02 20.43
N SER A 285 1.58 11.27 20.59
CA SER A 285 2.40 12.45 20.29
C SER A 285 3.07 13.10 21.52
N GLY A 286 3.08 12.42 22.67
CA GLY A 286 3.65 12.98 23.92
C GLY A 286 2.74 13.97 24.65
N ARG A 287 1.64 14.41 24.05
CA ARG A 287 0.61 15.18 24.75
C ARG A 287 -0.27 14.23 25.57
N PRO A 288 -0.66 14.58 26.80
CA PRO A 288 -1.58 13.75 27.58
C PRO A 288 -2.90 13.62 26.81
N VAL A 289 -3.09 12.47 26.16
CA VAL A 289 -4.36 12.11 25.50
C VAL A 289 -5.49 12.03 26.55
N PHE A 290 -5.13 11.81 27.82
CA PHE A 290 -6.04 11.66 28.95
C PHE A 290 -6.44 12.97 29.65
N GLY A 291 -6.33 14.10 28.94
CA GLY A 291 -6.79 15.42 29.37
C GLY A 291 -8.11 15.85 28.73
N PHE A 292 -8.98 14.92 28.31
CA PHE A 292 -10.35 15.28 27.94
C PHE A 292 -11.21 15.26 29.20
N GLY A 293 -11.42 16.45 29.76
CA GLY A 293 -12.64 16.74 30.47
C GLY A 293 -13.81 16.42 29.55
N ILE A 294 -14.36 15.22 29.71
CA ILE A 294 -15.74 14.93 29.30
C ILE A 294 -16.58 15.85 30.18
N LYS A 295 -16.88 17.07 29.72
CA LYS A 295 -18.08 17.73 30.22
C LYS A 295 -19.21 16.77 29.88
N PRO A 296 -19.99 16.29 30.87
CA PRO A 296 -21.15 15.48 30.56
C PRO A 296 -22.01 16.29 29.59
N VAL A 297 -22.19 15.75 28.39
CA VAL A 297 -23.24 16.25 27.50
C VAL A 297 -24.53 16.00 28.27
N ALA A 298 -25.18 17.07 28.70
CA ALA A 298 -26.48 16.99 29.33
C ALA A 298 -27.37 16.15 28.43
N VAL A 299 -27.84 15.01 28.96
CA VAL A 299 -28.90 14.24 28.32
C VAL A 299 -30.10 15.17 28.29
N PRO A 300 -30.61 15.56 27.10
CA PRO A 300 -31.82 16.36 27.06
C PRO A 300 -32.94 15.53 27.69
N ASP A 301 -33.50 16.08 28.76
CA ASP A 301 -34.62 15.54 29.49
C ASP A 301 -35.76 15.22 28.51
N ARG A 302 -36.12 13.95 28.39
CA ARG A 302 -37.20 13.48 27.50
C ARG A 302 -38.59 13.62 28.15
N SER A 303 -38.76 14.50 29.13
CA SER A 303 -40.04 14.81 29.75
C SER A 303 -40.79 15.97 29.07
N SER A 304 -40.88 15.99 27.73
CA SER A 304 -41.81 16.91 27.04
C SER A 304 -42.05 16.52 25.58
N ALA A 305 -42.61 15.34 25.35
CA ALA A 305 -43.31 15.05 24.10
C ALA A 305 -44.82 15.03 24.37
N ARG A 306 -45.48 16.18 24.16
CA ARG A 306 -46.95 16.24 24.10
C ARG A 306 -47.41 15.50 22.84
N VAL A 307 -48.28 14.51 23.05
CA VAL A 307 -48.99 13.79 21.99
C VAL A 307 -49.97 14.74 21.32
N ALA A 308 -49.73 15.10 20.06
CA ALA A 308 -50.75 15.71 19.20
C ALA A 308 -51.65 14.60 18.66
N LYS A 309 -52.90 14.56 19.11
CA LYS A 309 -53.96 13.72 18.53
C LYS A 309 -54.29 14.23 17.12
N VAL A 310 -53.95 13.43 16.11
CA VAL A 310 -54.47 13.61 14.75
C VAL A 310 -55.85 12.95 14.69
N GLY A 311 -56.89 13.76 14.50
CA GLY A 311 -58.25 13.28 14.26
C GLY A 311 -58.39 12.73 12.83
N LEU A 312 -58.96 11.54 12.71
CA LEU A 312 -59.45 10.99 11.45
C LEU A 312 -60.89 11.49 11.21
N PRO A 313 -61.30 11.78 9.96
CA PRO A 313 -62.66 12.19 9.64
C PRO A 313 -63.61 10.97 9.63
N PRO A 314 -64.90 11.16 9.96
CA PRO A 314 -65.90 10.10 9.90
C PRO A 314 -66.32 9.81 8.44
N THR A 315 -66.75 8.55 8.25
CA THR A 315 -67.27 7.92 7.03
C THR A 315 -68.46 8.63 6.41
#